data_AF-A0A932X200-F1
#
_entry.id   AF-A0A932X200-F1
#
_cell.length_a   1.000
_cell.length_b   1.000
_cell.length_c   1.000
_cell.angle_alpha   90.00
_cell.angle_beta   90.00
_cell.angle_gamma   90.00
#
_symmetry.space_group_name_H-M   'P 1'
#
loop_
_entity.id
_entity.type
_entity.pdbx_description
1 polymer ?
#
loop_
_entity_poly.entity_id
_entity_poly.type
_entity_poly.pdbx_seq_one_letter_code
_entity_poly.pdbx_strand_id
1 'polypeptide(L)'
;MEDENRWINAILFVGLLCGIAFCLYRISTSNPTPNEALLLSVLLTIFSILGSWIASRHYAEYSFNRSQRLFALKAAEKVTNLSRELDRLSYSLQEELKANDYESPKEDLLAKQIRIEGAIHVLSTLKSVNEGSLSDWKGVIGEEINAKLQDEEDREEDVRDLLSRLESVTTLQALNPSEAGQDRHAEELRNEVNALRQDLRSLAAHVSGVPLRQSPPRVPKQVVERNCPVCSQLLRFRQRAKPSATKGVKCTNCGSALVSLYSDGEFVLTRRNPVPEQVECPMCKIRMQIDLDPVPGGSDLTKCNACDCRMRVTRTGQGIKVKLIDSAELLNAGVVVPVPTEEVLEQIRQAMGPQPWPQGKNRMVADSLGLSRSLVERAVTELIRRGVFKLQKEGKLYVPYASNYAANEAGGVGQGRQDL
;
A
#
# COMPACT_ATOMS: atom_id res chain seq x y z
N MET A 1 43.46 -1.65 19.68
CA MET A 1 43.24 -2.88 18.89
C MET A 1 43.22 -2.62 17.39
N GLU A 2 42.56 -1.57 16.86
CA GLU A 2 42.58 -1.29 15.40
C GLU A 2 43.97 -0.91 14.87
N ASP A 3 44.74 -0.10 15.59
CA ASP A 3 46.09 0.30 15.13
C ASP A 3 47.11 -0.84 15.14
N GLU A 4 46.92 -1.82 16.02
CA GLU A 4 47.81 -2.98 16.16
C GLU A 4 47.67 -3.93 14.96
N ASN A 5 46.44 -4.11 14.45
CA ASN A 5 46.18 -4.89 13.25
C ASN A 5 46.69 -4.23 11.96
N ARG A 6 46.80 -2.89 11.91
CA ARG A 6 47.31 -2.18 10.72
C ARG A 6 48.78 -2.48 10.46
N TRP A 7 49.60 -2.53 11.51
CA TRP A 7 51.03 -2.85 11.38
C TRP A 7 51.24 -4.30 10.96
N ILE A 8 50.47 -5.24 11.52
CA ILE A 8 50.52 -6.65 11.14
C ILE A 8 50.17 -6.83 9.66
N ASN A 9 49.09 -6.19 9.19
CA ASN A 9 48.68 -6.27 7.78
C ASN A 9 49.70 -5.62 6.84
N ALA A 10 50.33 -4.51 7.24
CA ALA A 10 51.39 -3.87 6.47
C ALA A 10 52.63 -4.78 6.35
N ILE A 11 53.04 -5.42 7.44
CA ILE A 11 54.16 -6.37 7.46
C ILE A 11 53.85 -7.58 6.56
N LEU A 12 52.63 -8.13 6.64
CA LEU A 12 52.20 -9.25 5.80
C LEU A 12 52.19 -8.87 4.31
N PHE A 13 51.72 -7.68 3.97
CA PHE A 13 51.69 -7.20 2.58
C PHE A 13 53.12 -6.98 2.02
N VAL A 14 54.00 -6.36 2.80
CA VAL A 14 55.42 -6.19 2.44
C VAL A 14 56.09 -7.55 2.29
N GLY A 15 55.86 -8.48 3.22
CA GLY A 15 56.37 -9.84 3.15
C GLY A 15 55.91 -10.58 1.89
N LEU A 16 54.64 -10.42 1.51
CA LEU A 16 54.08 -11.01 0.30
C LEU A 16 54.70 -10.41 -0.98
N LEU A 17 54.86 -9.08 -1.05
CA LEU A 17 55.54 -8.42 -2.18
C LEU A 17 57.00 -8.83 -2.30
N CYS A 18 57.72 -8.90 -1.17
CA CYS A 18 59.09 -9.40 -1.14
C CYS A 18 59.18 -10.86 -1.59
N GLY A 19 58.23 -11.71 -1.17
CA GLY A 19 58.15 -13.11 -1.60
C GLY A 19 57.91 -13.28 -3.10
N ILE A 20 56.99 -12.50 -3.67
CA ILE A 20 56.74 -12.47 -5.12
C ILE A 20 57.97 -11.98 -5.88
N ALA A 21 58.56 -10.85 -5.45
CA ALA A 21 59.76 -10.29 -6.07
C ALA A 21 60.95 -11.26 -6.01
N PHE A 22 61.12 -11.98 -4.90
CA PHE A 22 62.14 -13.01 -4.75
C PHE A 22 61.91 -14.18 -5.71
N CYS A 23 60.67 -14.68 -5.82
CA CYS A 23 60.35 -15.76 -6.76
C CYS A 23 60.63 -15.34 -8.20
N LEU A 24 60.21 -14.13 -8.60
CA LEU A 24 60.47 -13.59 -9.95
C LEU A 24 61.96 -13.37 -10.21
N TYR A 25 62.71 -12.86 -9.23
CA TYR A 25 64.15 -12.67 -9.34
C TYR A 25 64.88 -14.01 -9.52
N ARG A 26 64.51 -15.04 -8.75
CA ARG A 26 65.09 -16.39 -8.89
C ARG A 26 64.77 -17.02 -10.24
N ILE A 27 63.54 -16.89 -10.72
CA ILE A 27 63.16 -17.35 -12.06
C ILE A 27 63.97 -16.63 -13.15
N SER A 28 64.24 -15.33 -12.97
CA SER A 28 64.93 -14.51 -13.98
C SER A 28 66.45 -14.69 -14.01
N THR A 29 67.09 -15.03 -12.90
CA THR A 29 68.57 -15.01 -12.78
C THR A 29 69.22 -16.39 -12.74
N SER A 30 68.51 -17.40 -12.25
CA SER A 30 68.97 -18.79 -12.25
C SER A 30 68.16 -19.58 -13.25
N ASN A 31 68.80 -20.34 -14.14
CA ASN A 31 68.12 -21.36 -14.97
C ASN A 31 67.62 -22.46 -14.03
N PRO A 32 66.34 -22.44 -13.59
CA PRO A 32 65.89 -23.35 -12.56
C PRO A 32 65.70 -24.74 -13.16
N THR A 33 65.94 -25.77 -12.36
CA THR A 33 65.56 -27.13 -12.76
C THR A 33 64.04 -27.24 -12.92
N PRO A 34 63.51 -28.21 -13.69
CA PRO A 34 62.07 -28.35 -13.91
C PRO A 34 61.25 -28.43 -12.60
N ASN A 35 61.80 -29.09 -11.58
CA ASN A 35 61.17 -29.23 -10.27
C ASN A 35 61.15 -27.92 -9.48
N GLU A 36 62.24 -27.13 -9.55
CA GLU A 36 62.32 -25.81 -8.93
C GLU A 36 61.38 -24.81 -9.61
N ALA A 37 61.30 -24.86 -10.95
CA ALA A 37 60.38 -24.04 -11.72
C ALA A 37 58.91 -24.32 -11.33
N LEU A 38 58.55 -25.60 -11.20
CA LEU A 38 57.22 -26.01 -10.74
C LEU A 38 56.94 -25.49 -9.33
N LEU A 39 57.86 -25.68 -8.38
CA LEU A 39 57.69 -25.22 -6.99
C LEU A 39 57.54 -23.70 -6.90
N LEU A 40 58.37 -22.95 -7.63
CA LEU A 40 58.29 -21.49 -7.69
C LEU A 40 56.97 -21.02 -8.30
N SER A 41 56.47 -21.71 -9.34
CA SER A 41 55.17 -21.40 -9.94
C SER A 41 54.01 -21.63 -8.95
N VAL A 42 54.03 -22.75 -8.20
CA VAL A 42 53.03 -23.05 -7.17
C VAL A 42 53.07 -22.00 -6.06
N LEU A 43 54.24 -21.64 -5.56
CA LEU A 43 54.37 -20.57 -4.55
C LEU A 43 53.82 -19.23 -5.06
N LEU A 44 54.09 -18.89 -6.33
CA LEU A 44 53.60 -17.66 -6.93
C LEU A 44 52.07 -17.67 -7.06
N THR A 45 51.45 -18.81 -7.38
CA THR A 45 49.98 -18.94 -7.35
C THR A 45 49.40 -18.76 -5.94
N ILE A 46 50.04 -19.34 -4.91
CA ILE A 46 49.62 -19.17 -3.52
C ILE A 46 49.71 -17.71 -3.10
N PHE A 47 50.82 -17.03 -3.41
CA PHE A 47 50.97 -15.60 -3.13
C PHE A 47 49.95 -14.74 -3.90
N SER A 48 49.59 -15.11 -5.13
CA SER A 48 48.54 -14.42 -5.87
C SER A 48 47.17 -14.56 -5.20
N ILE A 49 46.80 -15.77 -4.76
CA ILE A 49 45.53 -16.01 -4.06
C ILE A 49 45.49 -15.23 -2.74
N LEU A 50 46.58 -15.30 -1.95
CA LEU A 50 46.70 -14.55 -0.69
C LEU A 50 46.65 -13.03 -0.93
N GLY A 51 47.33 -12.53 -1.96
CA GLY A 51 47.30 -11.12 -2.35
C GLY A 51 45.89 -10.66 -2.72
N SER A 52 45.18 -11.43 -3.54
CA SER A 52 43.77 -11.15 -3.90
C SER A 52 42.86 -11.17 -2.67
N TRP A 53 43.05 -12.10 -1.74
CA TRP A 53 42.26 -12.18 -0.52
C TRP A 53 42.49 -10.99 0.41
N ILE A 54 43.76 -10.60 0.64
CA ILE A 54 44.12 -9.42 1.46
C ILE A 54 43.55 -8.15 0.83
N ALA A 55 43.71 -7.98 -0.49
CA ALA A 55 43.19 -6.81 -1.20
C ALA A 55 41.65 -6.73 -1.14
N SER A 56 40.97 -7.86 -1.35
CA SER A 56 39.51 -7.94 -1.26
C SER A 56 39.01 -7.56 0.14
N ARG A 57 39.64 -8.12 1.19
CA ARG A 57 39.29 -7.79 2.57
C ARG A 57 39.52 -6.32 2.89
N HIS A 58 40.67 -5.77 2.50
CA HIS A 58 40.99 -4.38 2.78
C HIS A 58 40.06 -3.41 2.04
N TYR A 59 39.70 -3.73 0.79
CA TYR A 59 38.72 -2.96 0.02
C TYR A 59 37.32 -3.04 0.66
N ALA A 60 36.90 -4.24 1.08
CA ALA A 60 35.62 -4.43 1.77
C ALA A 60 35.55 -3.59 3.05
N GLU A 61 36.55 -3.69 3.93
CA GLU A 61 36.63 -2.90 5.18
C GLU A 61 36.65 -1.38 4.91
N TYR A 62 37.45 -0.92 3.94
CA TYR A 62 37.51 0.49 3.58
C TYR A 62 36.18 1.01 3.04
N SER A 63 35.57 0.29 2.10
CA SER A 63 34.30 0.66 1.50
C SER A 63 33.16 0.65 2.52
N PHE A 64 33.15 -0.34 3.41
CA PHE A 64 32.18 -0.47 4.50
C PHE A 64 32.27 0.70 5.48
N ASN A 65 33.47 1.00 6.00
CA ASN A 65 33.70 2.12 6.92
C ASN A 65 33.33 3.47 6.30
N ARG A 66 33.64 3.66 5.01
CA ARG A 66 33.25 4.88 4.29
C ARG A 66 31.72 4.98 4.15
N SER A 67 31.05 3.87 3.86
CA SER A 67 29.58 3.84 3.79
C SER A 67 28.96 4.16 5.16
N GLN A 68 29.46 3.53 6.24
CA GLN A 68 28.96 3.76 7.60
C GLN A 68 29.10 5.22 8.03
N ARG A 69 30.26 5.85 7.75
CA ARG A 69 30.44 7.29 8.02
C ARG A 69 29.46 8.16 7.25
N LEU A 70 29.22 7.85 5.97
CA LEU A 70 28.25 8.57 5.16
C LEU A 70 26.83 8.41 5.71
N PHE A 71 26.44 7.20 6.12
CA PHE A 71 25.13 6.94 6.72
C PHE A 71 24.98 7.64 8.08
N ALA A 72 26.02 7.61 8.92
CA ALA A 72 26.03 8.31 10.21
C ALA A 72 25.89 9.84 10.04
N LEU A 73 26.59 10.43 9.06
CA LEU A 73 26.46 11.85 8.74
C LEU A 73 25.06 12.20 8.25
N LYS A 74 24.48 11.38 7.36
CA LYS A 74 23.10 11.56 6.89
C LYS A 74 22.08 11.40 8.04
N ALA A 75 22.30 10.47 8.97
CA ALA A 75 21.49 10.35 10.18
C ALA A 75 21.53 11.65 10.97
N ALA A 76 22.73 12.14 11.26
CA ALA A 76 22.92 13.33 12.07
C ALA A 76 22.26 14.56 11.41
N GLU A 77 22.41 14.71 10.09
CA GLU A 77 21.73 15.77 9.33
C GLU A 77 20.20 15.65 9.43
N LYS A 78 19.64 14.44 9.30
CA LYS A 78 18.19 14.23 9.43
C LYS A 78 17.68 14.48 10.84
N VAL A 79 18.37 13.98 11.86
CA VAL A 79 18.02 14.20 13.27
C VAL A 79 18.07 15.69 13.62
N THR A 80 19.10 16.41 13.16
CA THR A 80 19.18 17.86 13.36
C THR A 80 18.06 18.61 12.62
N ASN A 81 17.68 18.17 11.42
CA ASN A 81 16.55 18.76 10.69
C ASN A 81 15.20 18.50 11.39
N LEU A 82 14.98 17.27 11.86
CA LEU A 82 13.81 16.91 12.68
C LEU A 82 13.74 17.74 13.96
N SER A 83 14.87 17.93 14.66
CA SER A 83 14.95 18.76 15.85
C SER A 83 14.55 20.21 15.56
N ARG A 84 15.04 20.80 14.46
CA ARG A 84 14.69 22.18 14.09
C ARG A 84 13.21 22.34 13.76
N GLU A 85 12.60 21.38 13.06
CA GLU A 85 11.17 21.43 12.75
C GLU A 85 10.31 21.20 13.99
N LEU A 86 10.76 20.36 14.94
CA LEU A 86 10.11 20.21 16.26
C LEU A 86 10.25 21.48 17.11
N ASP A 87 11.42 22.12 17.12
CA ASP A 87 11.64 23.39 17.81
C ASP A 87 10.76 24.50 17.21
N ARG A 88 10.63 24.53 15.89
CA ARG A 88 9.73 25.46 15.18
C ARG A 88 8.26 25.21 15.52
N LEU A 89 7.84 23.94 15.58
CA LEU A 89 6.49 23.57 16.02
C LEU A 89 6.26 23.96 17.48
N SER A 90 7.22 23.68 18.36
CA SER A 90 7.17 24.02 19.78
C SER A 90 7.07 25.54 19.97
N TYR A 91 7.91 26.32 19.28
CA TYR A 91 7.86 27.77 19.29
C TYR A 91 6.51 28.30 18.79
N SER A 92 6.02 27.78 17.66
CA SER A 92 4.71 28.15 17.12
C SER A 92 3.59 27.83 18.11
N LEU A 93 3.61 26.68 18.79
CA LEU A 93 2.61 26.34 19.81
C LEU A 93 2.75 27.18 21.09
N GLN A 94 3.97 27.54 21.49
CA GLN A 94 4.23 28.39 22.67
C GLN A 94 3.86 29.85 22.43
N GLU A 95 4.13 30.38 21.23
CA GLU A 95 3.69 31.72 20.81
C GLU A 95 2.16 31.79 20.83
N GLU A 96 1.48 30.72 20.42
CA GLU A 96 0.02 30.64 20.42
C GLU A 96 -0.61 30.44 21.82
N LEU A 97 0.15 29.91 22.78
CA LEU A 97 -0.26 29.86 24.19
C LEU A 97 -0.15 31.23 24.88
N LYS A 98 0.69 32.13 24.37
CA LYS A 98 0.75 33.51 24.85
C LYS A 98 -0.45 34.25 24.25
N ALA A 99 -1.35 34.67 25.13
CA ALA A 99 -2.69 35.15 24.80
C ALA A 99 -2.74 36.07 23.57
N ASN A 100 -3.47 35.62 22.55
CA ASN A 100 -3.95 36.48 21.47
C ASN A 100 -5.31 37.04 21.91
N ASP A 101 -5.39 38.35 22.11
CA ASP A 101 -6.64 39.06 22.41
C ASP A 101 -7.54 39.05 21.16
N TYR A 102 -8.31 37.98 20.99
CA TYR A 102 -9.34 37.92 19.95
C TYR A 102 -10.58 38.70 20.39
N GLU A 103 -11.10 39.54 19.51
CA GLU A 103 -12.30 40.35 19.75
C GLU A 103 -13.58 39.48 19.86
N SER A 104 -13.56 38.24 19.34
CA SER A 104 -14.74 37.36 19.28
C SER A 104 -14.42 35.89 19.61
N PRO A 105 -15.27 35.19 20.40
CA PRO A 105 -15.12 33.75 20.68
C PRO A 105 -15.17 32.86 19.43
N LYS A 106 -15.86 33.29 18.36
CA LYS A 106 -15.90 32.54 17.10
C LYS A 106 -14.59 32.63 16.32
N GLU A 107 -13.93 33.78 16.39
CA GLU A 107 -12.64 34.00 15.75
C GLU A 107 -11.53 33.24 16.49
N ASP A 108 -11.59 33.21 17.81
CA ASP A 108 -10.70 32.37 18.64
C ASP A 108 -10.85 30.88 18.29
N LEU A 109 -12.08 30.38 18.13
CA LEU A 109 -12.32 28.98 17.74
C LEU A 109 -11.82 28.65 16.31
N LEU A 110 -12.07 29.53 15.33
CA LEU A 110 -11.59 29.34 13.97
C LEU A 110 -10.06 29.39 13.89
N ALA A 111 -9.44 30.33 14.60
CA ALA A 111 -7.99 30.43 14.69
C ALA A 111 -7.40 29.16 15.31
N LYS A 112 -7.97 28.67 16.44
CA LYS A 112 -7.59 27.40 17.06
C LYS A 112 -7.70 26.20 16.12
N GLN A 113 -8.78 26.11 15.33
CA GLN A 113 -8.95 25.01 14.38
C GLN A 113 -7.91 25.03 13.26
N ILE A 114 -7.70 26.19 12.61
CA ILE A 114 -6.70 26.35 11.55
C ILE A 114 -5.29 26.01 12.06
N ARG A 115 -5.00 26.33 13.33
CA ARG A 115 -3.72 26.03 13.99
C ARG A 115 -3.52 24.56 14.29
N ILE A 116 -4.54 23.88 14.80
CA ILE A 116 -4.49 22.43 15.01
C ILE A 116 -4.27 21.73 13.68
N GLU A 117 -4.94 22.16 12.61
CA GLU A 117 -4.72 21.64 11.27
C GLU A 117 -3.29 21.89 10.77
N GLY A 118 -2.73 23.08 11.02
CA GLY A 118 -1.33 23.41 10.72
C GLY A 118 -0.32 22.54 11.48
N ALA A 119 -0.53 22.35 12.79
CA ALA A 119 0.31 21.49 13.63
C ALA A 119 0.25 20.02 13.17
N ILE A 120 -0.95 19.53 12.79
CA ILE A 120 -1.13 18.20 12.21
C ILE A 120 -0.33 18.06 10.91
N HIS A 121 -0.32 19.09 10.06
CA HIS A 121 0.46 19.07 8.81
C HIS A 121 1.98 19.01 9.08
N VAL A 122 2.49 19.79 10.03
CA VAL A 122 3.92 19.74 10.43
C VAL A 122 4.26 18.36 11.00
N LEU A 123 3.42 17.80 11.86
CA LEU A 123 3.60 16.43 12.39
C LEU A 123 3.56 15.37 11.28
N SER A 124 2.67 15.51 10.29
CA SER A 124 2.63 14.61 9.14
C SER A 124 3.89 14.71 8.28
N THR A 125 4.46 15.91 8.17
CA THR A 125 5.71 16.14 7.43
C THR A 125 6.88 15.51 8.18
N LEU A 126 6.98 15.71 9.50
CA LEU A 126 7.96 15.07 10.37
C LEU A 126 7.89 13.55 10.29
N LYS A 127 6.67 12.99 10.29
CA LYS A 127 6.44 11.55 10.13
C LYS A 127 6.99 11.04 8.78
N SER A 128 6.70 11.73 7.69
CA SER A 128 7.22 11.38 6.36
C SER A 128 8.76 11.42 6.29
N VAL A 129 9.38 12.44 6.88
CA VAL A 129 10.85 12.53 6.97
C VAL A 129 11.43 11.37 7.79
N ASN A 130 10.78 11.00 8.89
CA ASN A 130 11.18 9.87 9.71
C ASN A 130 11.05 8.53 8.96
N GLU A 131 9.93 8.29 8.27
CA GLU A 131 9.73 7.09 7.43
C GLU A 131 10.77 6.99 6.31
N GLY A 132 11.06 8.09 5.61
CA GLY A 132 12.13 8.15 4.62
C GLY A 132 13.52 7.92 5.22
N SER A 133 13.75 8.34 6.47
CA SER A 133 15.00 8.02 7.19
C SER A 133 15.12 6.53 7.51
N LEU A 134 14.04 5.90 7.96
CA LEU A 134 13.99 4.50 8.30
C LEU A 134 14.18 3.62 7.06
N SER A 135 13.66 4.05 5.91
CA SER A 135 13.92 3.42 4.61
C SER A 135 15.40 3.42 4.22
N ASP A 136 16.14 4.51 4.49
CA ASP A 136 17.58 4.56 4.23
C ASP A 136 18.34 3.60 5.14
N TRP A 137 17.90 3.44 6.39
CA TRP A 137 18.48 2.49 7.34
C TRP A 137 18.17 1.03 7.01
N LYS A 138 16.98 0.75 6.43
CA LYS A 138 16.62 -0.58 5.93
C LYS A 138 17.58 -1.09 4.85
N GLY A 139 18.26 -0.21 4.12
CA GLY A 139 19.29 -0.61 3.16
C GLY A 139 20.61 -1.07 3.81
N VAL A 140 20.84 -0.74 5.09
CA VAL A 140 22.10 -0.98 5.81
C VAL A 140 21.95 -2.03 6.91
N ILE A 141 20.80 -2.06 7.58
CA ILE A 141 20.49 -2.91 8.75
C ILE A 141 19.08 -3.52 8.56
N GLY A 142 18.79 -3.95 7.33
CA GLY A 142 17.43 -4.31 6.91
C GLY A 142 16.84 -5.49 7.68
N GLU A 143 17.65 -6.48 8.02
CA GLU A 143 17.20 -7.69 8.70
C GLU A 143 16.83 -7.41 10.16
N GLU A 144 17.66 -6.65 10.89
CA GLU A 144 17.41 -6.32 12.29
C GLU A 144 16.31 -5.27 12.46
N ILE A 145 16.17 -4.33 11.50
CA ILE A 145 15.07 -3.37 11.49
C ILE A 145 13.74 -4.07 11.19
N ASN A 146 13.72 -5.00 10.22
CA ASN A 146 12.51 -5.77 9.93
C ASN A 146 12.11 -6.66 11.12
N ALA A 147 13.07 -7.30 11.79
CA ALA A 147 12.81 -8.06 13.01
C ALA A 147 12.20 -7.18 14.12
N LYS A 148 12.73 -5.97 14.34
CA LYS A 148 12.15 -5.04 15.31
C LYS A 148 10.76 -4.54 14.92
N LEU A 149 10.52 -4.25 13.64
CA LEU A 149 9.20 -3.83 13.16
C LEU A 149 8.18 -4.96 13.32
N GLN A 150 8.60 -6.20 13.09
CA GLN A 150 7.75 -7.36 13.30
C GLN A 150 7.44 -7.56 14.80
N ASP A 151 8.43 -7.40 15.69
CA ASP A 151 8.19 -7.38 17.14
C ASP A 151 7.22 -6.26 17.58
N GLU A 152 7.30 -5.08 16.94
CA GLU A 152 6.36 -3.99 17.19
C GLU A 152 4.95 -4.31 16.67
N GLU A 153 4.84 -4.90 15.48
CA GLU A 153 3.57 -5.34 14.89
C GLU A 153 2.92 -6.45 15.73
N ASP A 154 3.71 -7.43 16.18
CA ASP A 154 3.26 -8.50 17.07
C ASP A 154 2.79 -7.93 18.42
N ARG A 155 3.51 -6.95 18.99
CA ARG A 155 3.06 -6.24 20.20
C ARG A 155 1.77 -5.44 19.96
N GLU A 156 1.63 -4.81 18.81
CA GLU A 156 0.40 -4.11 18.45
C GLU A 156 -0.77 -5.08 18.30
N GLU A 157 -0.55 -6.25 17.72
CA GLU A 157 -1.53 -7.31 17.60
C GLU A 157 -1.91 -7.87 18.98
N ASP A 158 -0.93 -8.11 19.86
CA ASP A 158 -1.15 -8.53 21.25
C ASP A 158 -1.99 -7.49 22.02
N VAL A 159 -1.65 -6.21 21.91
CA VAL A 159 -2.43 -5.13 22.55
C VAL A 159 -3.84 -5.08 21.97
N ARG A 160 -3.99 -5.27 20.65
CA ARG A 160 -5.30 -5.29 19.99
C ARG A 160 -6.13 -6.50 20.43
N ASP A 161 -5.52 -7.67 20.58
CA ASP A 161 -6.17 -8.87 21.10
C ASP A 161 -6.60 -8.67 22.56
N LEU A 162 -5.72 -8.15 23.42
CA LEU A 162 -6.04 -7.82 24.82
C LEU A 162 -7.21 -6.83 24.91
N LEU A 163 -7.21 -5.78 24.08
CA LEU A 163 -8.33 -4.82 24.03
C LEU A 163 -9.63 -5.49 23.58
N SER A 164 -9.57 -6.42 22.61
CA SER A 164 -10.74 -7.16 22.13
C SER A 164 -11.30 -8.12 23.19
N ARG A 165 -10.42 -8.81 23.93
CA ARG A 165 -10.78 -9.68 25.06
C ARG A 165 -11.42 -8.87 26.17
N LEU A 166 -10.86 -7.71 26.50
CA LEU A 166 -11.40 -6.81 27.51
C LEU A 166 -12.78 -6.27 27.10
N GLU A 167 -12.97 -5.92 25.83
CA GLU A 167 -14.27 -5.55 25.29
C GLU A 167 -15.28 -6.70 25.42
N SER A 168 -14.88 -7.94 25.12
CA SER A 168 -15.73 -9.13 25.24
C SER A 168 -16.16 -9.41 26.69
N VAL A 169 -15.23 -9.35 27.66
CA VAL A 169 -15.52 -9.52 29.09
C VAL A 169 -16.50 -8.45 29.56
N THR A 170 -16.30 -7.20 29.12
CA THR A 170 -17.19 -6.10 29.48
C THR A 170 -18.60 -6.29 28.89
N THR A 171 -18.71 -6.78 27.65
CA THR A 171 -20.02 -7.06 27.04
C THR A 171 -20.75 -8.20 27.74
N LEU A 172 -20.04 -9.23 28.22
CA LEU A 172 -20.63 -10.32 29.00
C LEU A 172 -21.12 -9.83 30.38
N GLN A 173 -20.36 -8.95 31.03
CA GLN A 173 -20.78 -8.30 32.28
C GLN A 173 -22.02 -7.41 32.10
N ALA A 174 -22.13 -6.73 30.96
CA ALA A 174 -23.31 -5.93 30.62
C ALA A 174 -24.56 -6.78 30.29
N LEU A 175 -24.36 -8.05 29.89
CA LEU A 175 -25.43 -8.99 29.53
C LEU A 175 -25.93 -9.84 30.72
N ASN A 176 -25.23 -9.82 31.85
CA ASN A 176 -25.66 -10.43 33.12
C ASN A 176 -26.09 -9.35 34.12
N PRO A 177 -27.28 -8.74 33.98
CA PRO A 177 -27.87 -7.95 35.05
C PRO A 177 -28.42 -8.93 36.10
N SER A 178 -27.57 -9.38 37.02
CA SER A 178 -28.05 -10.08 38.20
C SER A 178 -28.79 -9.06 39.08
N GLU A 179 -30.11 -9.23 39.10
CA GLU A 179 -31.09 -8.84 40.11
C GLU A 179 -31.16 -7.36 40.52
N ALA A 180 -32.31 -6.78 40.18
CA ALA A 180 -32.78 -5.46 40.56
C ALA A 180 -32.64 -5.22 42.08
N GLY A 181 -31.79 -4.28 42.48
CA GLY A 181 -31.64 -3.89 43.88
C GLY A 181 -30.54 -2.86 44.20
N GLN A 182 -29.56 -2.63 43.31
CA GLN A 182 -28.45 -1.69 43.56
C GLN A 182 -28.13 -0.80 42.35
N ASP A 183 -29.07 0.06 41.96
CA ASP A 183 -28.91 0.97 40.81
C ASP A 183 -27.72 1.94 40.97
N ARG A 184 -27.44 2.40 42.20
CA ARG A 184 -26.31 3.32 42.45
C ARG A 184 -24.95 2.66 42.28
N HIS A 185 -24.79 1.45 42.80
CA HIS A 185 -23.50 0.76 42.76
C HIS A 185 -23.18 0.25 41.35
N ALA A 186 -24.20 -0.20 40.60
CA ALA A 186 -24.05 -0.58 39.20
C ALA A 186 -23.67 0.62 38.29
N GLU A 187 -24.16 1.82 38.59
CA GLU A 187 -23.83 3.03 37.85
C GLU A 187 -22.42 3.55 38.19
N GLU A 188 -22.01 3.44 39.45
CA GLU A 188 -20.65 3.76 39.91
C GLU A 188 -19.61 2.83 39.27
N LEU A 189 -19.86 1.51 39.28
CA LEU A 189 -19.05 0.51 38.57
C LEU A 189 -18.98 0.77 37.06
N ARG A 190 -20.07 1.21 36.41
CA ARG A 190 -20.04 1.59 34.99
C ARG A 190 -19.17 2.80 34.73
N ASN A 191 -19.20 3.79 35.62
CA ASN A 191 -18.38 4.99 35.52
C ASN A 191 -16.90 4.67 35.75
N GLU A 192 -16.57 3.82 36.72
CA GLU A 192 -15.21 3.32 36.95
C GLU A 192 -14.68 2.51 35.76
N VAL A 193 -15.50 1.60 35.19
CA VAL A 193 -15.13 0.84 33.98
C VAL A 193 -14.92 1.75 32.78
N ASN A 194 -15.71 2.82 32.65
CA ASN A 194 -15.53 3.80 31.57
C ASN A 194 -14.28 4.68 31.77
N ALA A 195 -13.96 5.07 33.01
CA ALA A 195 -12.73 5.78 33.34
C ALA A 195 -11.50 4.90 33.07
N LEU A 196 -11.50 3.66 33.55
CA LEU A 196 -10.45 2.67 33.26
C LEU A 196 -10.29 2.42 31.77
N ARG A 197 -11.37 2.42 30.98
CA ARG A 197 -11.30 2.35 29.51
C ARG A 197 -10.65 3.58 28.88
N GLN A 198 -10.84 4.76 29.45
CA GLN A 198 -10.23 5.98 28.94
C GLN A 198 -8.73 5.99 29.25
N ASP A 199 -8.35 5.51 30.43
CA ASP A 199 -6.95 5.39 30.86
C ASP A 199 -6.20 4.28 30.12
N LEU A 200 -6.82 3.11 29.91
CA LEU A 200 -6.23 2.04 29.10
C LEU A 200 -6.00 2.47 27.65
N ARG A 201 -6.89 3.30 27.10
CA ARG A 201 -6.74 3.83 25.74
C ARG A 201 -5.70 4.94 25.66
N SER A 202 -5.57 5.78 26.69
CA SER A 202 -4.51 6.79 26.74
C SER A 202 -3.14 6.11 26.88
N LEU A 203 -3.04 5.07 27.69
CA LEU A 203 -1.85 4.20 27.81
C LEU A 203 -1.56 3.46 26.50
N ALA A 204 -2.56 2.85 25.88
CA ALA A 204 -2.39 2.17 24.59
C ALA A 204 -1.92 3.14 23.49
N ALA A 205 -2.42 4.38 23.47
CA ALA A 205 -1.96 5.40 22.53
C ALA A 205 -0.51 5.85 22.81
N HIS A 206 -0.07 5.88 24.06
CA HIS A 206 1.32 6.17 24.42
C HIS A 206 2.28 5.02 24.06
N VAL A 207 1.83 3.77 24.18
CA VAL A 207 2.66 2.59 23.91
C VAL A 207 2.72 2.25 22.42
N SER A 208 1.63 2.43 21.67
CA SER A 208 1.55 2.10 20.23
C SER A 208 1.85 3.27 19.31
N GLY A 209 1.96 4.50 19.81
CA GLY A 209 2.24 5.69 18.99
C GLY A 209 1.14 6.06 17.96
N VAL A 210 0.04 5.30 17.90
CA VAL A 210 -1.09 5.55 17.00
C VAL A 210 -2.29 6.01 17.83
N PRO A 211 -2.84 7.21 17.58
CA PRO A 211 -4.06 7.62 18.24
C PRO A 211 -5.19 6.69 17.80
N LEU A 212 -5.70 5.89 18.74
CA LEU A 212 -6.90 5.08 18.54
C LEU A 212 -8.07 6.03 18.24
N ARG A 213 -8.40 6.17 16.96
CA ARG A 213 -9.54 6.98 16.52
C ARG A 213 -10.80 6.47 17.19
N GLN A 214 -11.38 7.29 18.05
CA GLN A 214 -12.72 7.04 18.57
C GLN A 214 -13.67 7.01 17.37
N SER A 215 -14.17 5.83 17.05
CA SER A 215 -15.34 5.73 16.19
C SER A 215 -16.47 6.47 16.91
N PRO A 216 -17.10 7.48 16.30
CA PRO A 216 -18.19 8.19 16.96
C PRO A 216 -19.23 7.18 17.43
N PRO A 217 -19.84 7.38 18.63
CA PRO A 217 -20.76 6.44 19.22
C PRO A 217 -21.82 6.06 18.20
N ARG A 218 -21.87 4.77 17.84
CA ARG A 218 -22.79 4.26 16.83
C ARG A 218 -24.19 4.35 17.41
N VAL A 219 -25.04 5.23 16.86
CA VAL A 219 -26.47 5.30 17.22
C VAL A 219 -27.07 3.88 17.14
N PRO A 220 -27.68 3.37 18.23
CA PRO A 220 -28.21 2.02 18.27
C PRO A 220 -29.33 1.85 17.23
N LYS A 221 -29.49 0.62 16.75
CA LYS A 221 -30.61 0.29 15.85
C LYS A 221 -31.87 0.19 16.71
N GLN A 222 -32.91 0.93 16.33
CA GLN A 222 -34.23 0.82 16.94
C GLN A 222 -35.05 -0.23 16.19
N VAL A 223 -35.96 -0.89 16.90
CA VAL A 223 -36.98 -1.76 16.30
C VAL A 223 -38.13 -0.86 15.84
N VAL A 224 -38.38 -0.85 14.54
CA VAL A 224 -39.41 -0.05 13.87
C VAL A 224 -40.56 -0.96 13.51
N GLU A 225 -41.77 -0.54 13.87
CA GLU A 225 -43.03 -1.21 13.54
C GLU A 225 -43.89 -0.23 12.77
N ARG A 226 -44.12 -0.50 11.47
CA ARG A 226 -44.91 0.36 10.57
C ARG A 226 -45.74 -0.48 9.62
N ASN A 227 -46.92 0.02 9.27
CA ASN A 227 -47.82 -0.66 8.33
C ASN A 227 -47.36 -0.46 6.88
N CYS A 228 -47.52 -1.50 6.07
CA CYS A 228 -47.27 -1.42 4.64
C CYS A 228 -48.26 -0.45 3.98
N PRO A 229 -47.80 0.53 3.18
CA PRO A 229 -48.71 1.49 2.53
C PRO A 229 -49.59 0.87 1.43
N VAL A 230 -49.31 -0.36 1.00
CA VAL A 230 -50.05 -1.05 -0.07
C VAL A 230 -51.12 -2.01 0.47
N CYS A 231 -50.81 -2.75 1.55
CA CYS A 231 -51.69 -3.79 2.09
C CYS A 231 -51.98 -3.66 3.59
N SER A 232 -51.50 -2.60 4.24
CA SER A 232 -51.66 -2.31 5.67
C SER A 232 -51.11 -3.33 6.66
N GLN A 233 -50.43 -4.39 6.20
CA GLN A 233 -49.77 -5.37 7.07
C GLN A 233 -48.67 -4.72 7.93
N LEU A 234 -48.65 -5.03 9.23
CA LEU A 234 -47.60 -4.58 10.15
C LEU A 234 -46.24 -5.20 9.79
N LEU A 235 -45.23 -4.37 9.55
CA LEU A 235 -43.85 -4.78 9.26
C LEU A 235 -42.95 -4.40 10.45
N ARG A 236 -42.15 -5.37 10.91
CA ARG A 236 -41.18 -5.18 12.00
C ARG A 236 -39.76 -5.33 11.46
N PHE A 237 -38.95 -4.27 11.59
CA PHE A 237 -37.56 -4.28 11.13
C PHE A 237 -36.67 -3.39 11.99
N ARG A 238 -35.35 -3.60 11.93
CA ARG A 238 -34.36 -2.80 12.67
C ARG A 238 -33.69 -1.75 11.78
N GLN A 239 -33.70 -0.48 12.18
CA GLN A 239 -33.08 0.66 11.47
C GLN A 239 -32.49 1.68 12.45
N ARG A 240 -31.51 2.47 12.01
CA ARG A 240 -30.92 3.56 12.81
C ARG A 240 -31.74 4.84 12.62
N ALA A 241 -31.96 5.59 13.70
CA ALA A 241 -32.59 6.91 13.69
C ALA A 241 -31.61 7.98 13.18
N LYS A 242 -31.29 7.96 11.89
CA LYS A 242 -30.42 8.94 11.24
C LYS A 242 -31.06 9.39 9.92
N PRO A 243 -31.10 10.70 9.60
CA PRO A 243 -31.76 11.20 8.40
C PRO A 243 -31.29 10.57 7.07
N SER A 244 -29.99 10.23 6.99
CA SER A 244 -29.41 9.59 5.80
C SER A 244 -29.47 8.05 5.81
N ALA A 245 -29.97 7.44 6.88
CA ALA A 245 -30.08 5.99 6.96
C ALA A 245 -31.38 5.56 6.26
N THR A 246 -31.23 5.00 5.07
CA THR A 246 -32.34 4.42 4.31
C THR A 246 -32.22 2.90 4.30
N LYS A 247 -33.36 2.20 4.31
CA LYS A 247 -33.40 0.73 4.29
C LYS A 247 -34.45 0.23 3.32
N GLY A 248 -34.07 -0.65 2.41
CA GLY A 248 -35.01 -1.41 1.59
C GLY A 248 -35.70 -2.49 2.44
N VAL A 249 -37.03 -2.54 2.38
CA VAL A 249 -37.86 -3.54 3.08
C VAL A 249 -38.80 -4.17 2.04
N LYS A 250 -38.94 -5.49 2.03
CA LYS A 250 -39.95 -6.18 1.22
C LYS A 250 -41.13 -6.55 2.10
N CYS A 251 -42.35 -6.26 1.66
CA CYS A 251 -43.55 -6.68 2.39
C CYS A 251 -43.74 -8.20 2.27
N THR A 252 -43.99 -8.87 3.39
CA THR A 252 -44.21 -10.33 3.44
C THR A 252 -45.56 -10.75 2.86
N ASN A 253 -46.56 -9.88 2.88
CA ASN A 253 -47.91 -10.19 2.41
C ASN A 253 -48.07 -9.90 0.90
N CYS A 254 -47.86 -8.65 0.46
CA CYS A 254 -48.08 -8.25 -0.94
C CYS A 254 -46.82 -8.27 -1.83
N GLY A 255 -45.65 -8.59 -1.27
CA GLY A 255 -44.38 -8.64 -2.02
C GLY A 255 -43.84 -7.27 -2.48
N SER A 256 -44.54 -6.16 -2.19
CA SER A 256 -44.10 -4.83 -2.60
C SER A 256 -42.74 -4.46 -2.01
N ALA A 257 -41.88 -3.85 -2.83
CA ALA A 257 -40.63 -3.28 -2.39
C ALA A 257 -40.88 -1.87 -1.82
N LEU A 258 -40.43 -1.65 -0.58
CA LEU A 258 -40.61 -0.42 0.17
C LEU A 258 -39.23 0.14 0.56
N VAL A 259 -39.18 1.44 0.83
CA VAL A 259 -38.03 2.13 1.41
C VAL A 259 -38.46 2.78 2.72
N SER A 260 -37.69 2.55 3.77
CA SER A 260 -37.86 3.21 5.06
C SER A 260 -36.88 4.37 5.19
N LEU A 261 -37.41 5.59 5.38
CA LEU A 261 -36.70 6.85 5.56
C LEU A 261 -36.93 7.37 6.98
N TYR A 262 -35.93 7.97 7.60
CA TYR A 262 -36.09 8.65 8.89
C TYR A 262 -36.16 10.16 8.65
N SER A 263 -37.34 10.75 8.81
CA SER A 263 -37.60 12.18 8.63
C SER A 263 -38.44 12.69 9.80
N ASP A 264 -38.12 13.88 10.32
CA ASP A 264 -38.89 14.57 11.37
C ASP A 264 -39.13 13.74 12.64
N GLY A 265 -38.17 12.89 13.02
CA GLY A 265 -38.26 12.04 14.21
C GLY A 265 -39.03 10.73 14.01
N GLU A 266 -39.56 10.49 12.82
CA GLU A 266 -40.34 9.29 12.51
C GLU A 266 -39.76 8.47 11.35
N PHE A 267 -40.09 7.17 11.34
CA PHE A 267 -39.78 6.28 10.22
C PHE A 267 -40.96 6.22 9.25
N VAL A 268 -40.76 6.73 8.05
CA VAL A 268 -41.76 6.76 6.99
C VAL A 268 -41.45 5.66 5.97
N LEU A 269 -42.44 4.81 5.67
CA LEU A 269 -42.36 3.79 4.62
C LEU A 269 -42.98 4.32 3.32
N THR A 270 -42.18 4.37 2.26
CA THR A 270 -42.63 4.74 0.90
C THR A 270 -42.41 3.59 -0.08
N ARG A 271 -43.14 3.60 -1.20
CA ARG A 271 -42.97 2.58 -2.25
C ARG A 271 -41.64 2.81 -2.98
N ARG A 272 -40.86 1.73 -3.16
CA ARG A 272 -39.58 1.76 -3.86
C ARG A 272 -39.82 1.80 -5.37
N ASN A 273 -39.87 3.00 -5.92
CA ASN A 273 -39.90 3.22 -7.36
C ASN A 273 -38.53 3.72 -7.83
N PRO A 274 -38.03 3.29 -9.00
CA PRO A 274 -36.85 3.87 -9.62
C PRO A 274 -37.04 5.38 -9.79
N VAL A 275 -36.01 6.16 -9.47
CA VAL A 275 -36.01 7.61 -9.63
C VAL A 275 -35.15 7.93 -10.84
N PRO A 276 -35.68 8.67 -11.84
CA PRO A 276 -34.87 9.09 -12.97
C PRO A 276 -33.82 10.10 -12.51
N GLU A 277 -32.56 9.82 -12.80
CA GLU A 277 -31.43 10.68 -12.46
C GLU A 277 -30.63 11.03 -13.71
N GLN A 278 -30.09 12.24 -13.77
CA GLN A 278 -29.18 12.64 -14.84
C GLN A 278 -27.75 12.28 -14.46
N VAL A 279 -27.07 11.54 -15.33
CA VAL A 279 -25.66 11.21 -15.16
C VAL A 279 -24.85 11.64 -16.37
N GLU A 280 -23.59 12.03 -16.12
CA GLU A 280 -22.64 12.39 -17.16
C GLU A 280 -21.74 11.20 -17.48
N CYS A 281 -21.60 10.90 -18.77
CA CYS A 281 -20.67 9.88 -19.23
C CYS A 281 -19.21 10.32 -18.95
N PRO A 282 -18.38 9.50 -18.28
CA PRO A 282 -16.99 9.89 -17.96
C PRO A 282 -16.08 10.00 -19.20
N MET A 283 -16.46 9.41 -20.34
CA MET A 283 -15.67 9.45 -21.58
C MET A 283 -16.03 10.64 -22.47
N CYS A 284 -17.33 10.84 -22.75
CA CYS A 284 -17.79 11.86 -23.71
C CYS A 284 -18.52 13.04 -23.06
N LYS A 285 -18.75 13.01 -21.74
CA LYS A 285 -19.46 14.04 -20.94
C LYS A 285 -20.90 14.32 -21.35
N ILE A 286 -21.49 13.49 -22.22
CA ILE A 286 -22.91 13.61 -22.57
C ILE A 286 -23.77 13.18 -21.39
N ARG A 287 -24.81 13.97 -21.11
CA ARG A 287 -25.82 13.70 -20.08
C ARG A 287 -26.83 12.68 -20.59
N MET A 288 -27.16 11.72 -19.74
CA MET A 288 -28.19 10.72 -19.99
C MET A 288 -29.06 10.53 -18.75
N GLN A 289 -30.30 10.12 -18.98
CA GLN A 289 -31.27 9.85 -17.93
C GLN A 289 -31.31 8.35 -17.66
N ILE A 290 -31.18 7.96 -16.39
CA ILE A 290 -31.19 6.56 -15.97
C ILE A 290 -32.12 6.40 -14.77
N ASP A 291 -32.91 5.35 -14.78
CA ASP A 291 -33.79 5.00 -13.68
C ASP A 291 -33.00 4.25 -12.60
N LEU A 292 -32.59 4.96 -11.56
CA LEU A 292 -31.76 4.40 -10.50
C LEU A 292 -32.58 4.12 -9.24
N ASP A 293 -32.28 3.01 -8.60
CA ASP A 293 -32.88 2.65 -7.32
C ASP A 293 -32.60 3.72 -6.25
N PRO A 294 -33.61 4.19 -5.49
CA PRO A 294 -33.44 5.24 -4.49
C PRO A 294 -32.61 4.83 -3.27
N VAL A 295 -32.36 3.53 -3.08
CA VAL A 295 -31.58 3.02 -1.94
C VAL A 295 -30.07 3.14 -2.21
N PRO A 296 -29.25 3.66 -1.27
CA PRO A 296 -27.79 3.64 -1.35
C PRO A 296 -27.27 2.22 -1.56
N GLY A 297 -26.34 2.07 -2.50
CA GLY A 297 -25.86 0.78 -2.98
C GLY A 297 -26.65 0.24 -4.18
N GLY A 298 -27.80 0.83 -4.50
CA GLY A 298 -28.50 0.59 -5.75
C GLY A 298 -27.59 0.90 -6.94
N SER A 299 -27.43 -0.06 -7.84
CA SER A 299 -26.58 0.08 -9.01
C SER A 299 -27.29 -0.36 -10.27
N ASP A 300 -27.06 0.35 -11.36
CA ASP A 300 -27.52 -0.03 -12.69
C ASP A 300 -26.35 -0.05 -13.69
N LEU A 301 -26.49 -0.87 -14.72
CA LEU A 301 -25.52 -1.07 -15.79
C LEU A 301 -26.08 -0.45 -17.07
N THR A 302 -25.58 0.72 -17.44
CA THR A 302 -26.04 1.42 -18.65
C THR A 302 -24.97 1.50 -19.73
N LYS A 303 -25.40 1.80 -20.95
CA LYS A 303 -24.54 2.13 -22.09
C LYS A 303 -24.75 3.58 -22.47
N CYS A 304 -23.67 4.27 -22.81
CA CYS A 304 -23.79 5.61 -23.36
C CYS A 304 -24.21 5.58 -24.82
N ASN A 305 -25.23 6.37 -25.18
CA ASN A 305 -25.72 6.48 -26.56
C ASN A 305 -24.72 7.09 -27.55
N ALA A 306 -23.66 7.77 -27.08
CA ALA A 306 -22.71 8.49 -27.93
C ALA A 306 -21.34 7.81 -28.08
N CYS A 307 -20.74 7.33 -26.99
CA CYS A 307 -19.44 6.61 -27.02
C CYS A 307 -19.59 5.09 -27.07
N ASP A 308 -20.80 4.55 -26.92
CA ASP A 308 -21.10 3.11 -26.67
C ASP A 308 -20.34 2.50 -25.48
N CYS A 309 -19.82 3.35 -24.59
CA CYS A 309 -19.07 2.90 -23.43
C CYS A 309 -20.01 2.46 -22.30
N ARG A 310 -19.70 1.31 -21.68
CA ARG A 310 -20.51 0.72 -20.59
C ARG A 310 -20.07 1.27 -19.24
N MET A 311 -21.03 1.70 -18.44
CA MET A 311 -20.78 2.27 -17.13
C MET A 311 -21.70 1.70 -16.07
N ARG A 312 -21.15 1.54 -14.87
CA ARG A 312 -21.91 1.21 -13.67
C ARG A 312 -22.21 2.50 -12.94
N VAL A 313 -23.49 2.75 -12.74
CA VAL A 313 -23.99 3.90 -11.99
C VAL A 313 -24.44 3.38 -10.64
N THR A 314 -23.86 3.91 -9.56
CA THR A 314 -24.17 3.48 -8.19
C THR A 314 -24.61 4.66 -7.35
N ARG A 315 -25.75 4.53 -6.67
CA ARG A 315 -26.22 5.53 -5.71
C ARG A 315 -25.40 5.39 -4.42
N THR A 316 -24.75 6.46 -4.00
CA THR A 316 -24.07 6.56 -2.70
C THR A 316 -24.91 7.42 -1.76
N GLY A 317 -24.60 7.42 -0.47
CA GLY A 317 -25.29 8.29 0.50
C GLY A 317 -25.08 9.80 0.27
N GLN A 318 -24.11 10.19 -0.57
CA GLN A 318 -23.75 11.59 -0.85
C GLN A 318 -24.03 12.01 -2.30
N GLY A 319 -24.54 11.12 -3.16
CA GLY A 319 -24.75 11.40 -4.58
C GLY A 319 -24.59 10.17 -5.47
N ILE A 320 -24.40 10.38 -6.77
CA ILE A 320 -24.28 9.29 -7.76
C ILE A 320 -22.82 9.13 -8.18
N LYS A 321 -22.33 7.91 -8.13
CA LYS A 321 -20.98 7.55 -8.58
C LYS A 321 -21.08 6.78 -9.90
N VAL A 322 -20.41 7.28 -10.94
CA VAL A 322 -20.32 6.62 -12.24
C VAL A 322 -18.93 6.04 -12.42
N LYS A 323 -18.84 4.75 -12.71
CA LYS A 323 -17.56 4.05 -12.96
C LYS A 323 -17.61 3.35 -14.32
N LEU A 324 -16.56 3.52 -15.12
CA LEU A 324 -16.38 2.72 -16.34
C LEU A 324 -16.12 1.26 -15.94
N ILE A 325 -16.83 0.36 -16.61
CA ILE A 325 -16.68 -1.06 -16.35
C ILE A 325 -15.58 -1.57 -17.27
N ASP A 326 -14.53 -2.13 -16.67
CA ASP A 326 -13.48 -2.77 -17.43
C ASP A 326 -13.96 -4.13 -17.97
N SER A 327 -13.34 -4.58 -19.06
CA SER A 327 -13.59 -5.83 -19.76
C SER A 327 -13.61 -7.03 -18.81
N ALA A 328 -12.74 -7.04 -17.80
CA ALA A 328 -12.68 -8.09 -16.77
C ALA A 328 -13.92 -8.12 -15.88
N GLU A 329 -14.48 -6.97 -15.53
CA GLU A 329 -15.65 -6.86 -14.65
C GLU A 329 -16.95 -7.20 -15.41
N LEU A 330 -16.97 -7.02 -16.74
CA LEU A 330 -18.04 -7.49 -17.63
C LEU A 330 -18.10 -9.02 -17.75
N LEU A 331 -16.94 -9.68 -17.79
CA LEU A 331 -16.85 -11.15 -17.80
C LEU A 331 -17.40 -11.75 -16.51
N ASN A 332 -17.08 -11.16 -15.36
CA ASN A 332 -17.62 -11.58 -14.06
C ASN A 332 -19.14 -11.36 -13.93
N ALA A 333 -19.69 -10.39 -14.67
CA ALA A 333 -21.14 -10.13 -14.72
C ALA A 333 -21.88 -11.09 -15.68
N GLY A 334 -21.22 -12.12 -16.21
CA GLY A 334 -21.82 -13.08 -17.14
C GLY A 334 -22.10 -12.50 -18.52
N VAL A 335 -21.57 -11.31 -18.83
CA VAL A 335 -21.75 -10.69 -20.13
C VAL A 335 -20.71 -11.26 -21.09
N VAL A 336 -21.17 -12.03 -22.07
CA VAL A 336 -20.32 -12.52 -23.16
C VAL A 336 -19.76 -11.33 -23.92
N VAL A 337 -18.48 -11.06 -23.72
CA VAL A 337 -17.76 -10.05 -24.50
C VAL A 337 -17.43 -10.70 -25.85
N PRO A 338 -17.87 -10.11 -26.98
CA PRO A 338 -17.56 -10.67 -28.29
C PRO A 338 -16.03 -10.69 -28.48
N VAL A 339 -15.49 -11.88 -28.71
CA VAL A 339 -14.09 -12.10 -29.08
C VAL A 339 -13.88 -11.43 -30.44
N PRO A 340 -12.78 -10.67 -30.66
CA PRO A 340 -12.48 -10.10 -31.96
C PRO A 340 -12.46 -11.20 -33.03
N THR A 341 -13.07 -10.95 -34.19
CA THR A 341 -13.03 -11.88 -35.32
C THR A 341 -11.58 -12.05 -35.81
N GLU A 342 -11.24 -13.22 -36.37
CA GLU A 342 -9.89 -13.50 -36.86
C GLU A 342 -9.41 -12.47 -37.91
N GLU A 343 -10.33 -11.98 -38.73
CA GLU A 343 -10.04 -10.93 -39.72
C GLU A 343 -9.53 -9.64 -39.06
N VAL A 344 -10.13 -9.23 -37.95
CA VAL A 344 -9.72 -8.04 -37.19
C VAL A 344 -8.38 -8.28 -36.49
N LEU A 345 -8.14 -9.48 -35.97
CA LEU A 345 -6.85 -9.83 -35.37
C LEU A 345 -5.71 -9.73 -36.40
N GLU A 346 -5.93 -10.22 -37.62
CA GLU A 346 -4.94 -10.18 -38.69
C GLU A 346 -4.68 -8.76 -39.20
N GLN A 347 -5.74 -7.94 -39.37
CA GLN A 347 -5.60 -6.52 -39.73
C GLN A 347 -4.79 -5.75 -38.68
N ILE A 348 -5.06 -5.97 -37.39
CA ILE A 348 -4.32 -5.33 -36.29
C ILE A 348 -2.88 -5.86 -36.24
N ARG A 349 -2.66 -7.16 -36.48
CA ARG A 349 -1.31 -7.75 -36.53
C ARG A 349 -0.45 -7.06 -37.59
N GLN A 350 -0.99 -6.87 -38.80
CA GLN A 350 -0.30 -6.21 -39.90
C GLN A 350 -0.04 -4.72 -39.61
N ALA A 351 -1.02 -4.01 -39.05
CA ALA A 351 -0.92 -2.57 -38.75
C ALA A 351 0.05 -2.25 -37.59
N MET A 352 0.16 -3.14 -36.60
CA MET A 352 1.05 -2.97 -35.45
C MET A 352 2.53 -3.07 -35.84
N GLY A 353 2.87 -3.91 -36.82
CA GLY A 353 4.24 -4.11 -37.28
C GLY A 353 5.14 -4.81 -36.25
N PRO A 354 6.47 -4.88 -36.50
CA PRO A 354 7.41 -5.57 -35.61
C PRO A 354 7.58 -4.86 -34.26
N GLN A 355 7.79 -5.66 -33.21
CA GLN A 355 8.07 -5.19 -31.84
C GLN A 355 9.57 -4.83 -31.65
N PRO A 356 9.95 -3.91 -30.74
CA PRO A 356 9.12 -3.16 -29.78
C PRO A 356 8.41 -1.94 -30.37
N TRP A 357 7.33 -1.50 -29.72
CA TRP A 357 6.55 -0.34 -30.18
C TRP A 357 6.70 0.87 -29.25
N PRO A 358 6.69 2.11 -29.78
CA PRO A 358 6.65 3.30 -28.94
C PRO A 358 5.33 3.41 -28.17
N GLN A 359 5.35 4.16 -27.05
CA GLN A 359 4.12 4.44 -26.30
C GLN A 359 3.09 5.12 -27.20
N GLY A 360 1.84 4.67 -27.13
CA GLY A 360 0.74 5.22 -27.95
C GLY A 360 0.51 4.55 -29.30
N LYS A 361 1.32 3.55 -29.72
CA LYS A 361 1.12 2.83 -30.98
C LYS A 361 -0.28 2.24 -31.14
N ASN A 362 -0.87 1.68 -30.07
CA ASN A 362 -2.23 1.13 -30.09
C ASN A 362 -3.28 2.20 -30.46
N ARG A 363 -3.09 3.44 -30.02
CA ARG A 363 -3.98 4.56 -30.37
C ARG A 363 -3.85 4.91 -31.85
N MET A 364 -2.62 4.99 -32.36
CA MET A 364 -2.38 5.27 -33.78
C MET A 364 -3.01 4.19 -34.68
N VAL A 365 -2.88 2.92 -34.29
CA VAL A 365 -3.47 1.80 -35.04
C VAL A 365 -5.00 1.86 -34.99
N ALA A 366 -5.59 2.15 -33.82
CA ALA A 366 -7.03 2.36 -33.69
C ALA A 366 -7.53 3.48 -34.60
N ASP A 367 -6.85 4.63 -34.62
CA ASP A 367 -7.20 5.76 -35.45
C ASP A 367 -7.06 5.42 -36.95
N SER A 368 -6.01 4.68 -37.35
CA SER A 368 -5.78 4.30 -38.75
C SER A 368 -6.77 3.27 -39.31
N LEU A 369 -7.24 2.35 -38.46
CA LEU A 369 -8.18 1.29 -38.85
C LEU A 369 -9.65 1.71 -38.62
N GLY A 370 -9.89 2.90 -38.05
CA GLY A 370 -11.23 3.34 -37.67
C GLY A 370 -11.88 2.47 -36.58
N LEU A 371 -11.06 1.82 -35.75
CA LEU A 371 -11.52 0.92 -34.68
C LEU A 371 -11.48 1.61 -33.32
N SER A 372 -12.29 1.14 -32.38
CA SER A 372 -12.20 1.65 -31.00
C SER A 372 -10.88 1.21 -30.36
N ARG A 373 -10.26 2.12 -29.60
CA ARG A 373 -9.01 1.84 -28.88
C ARG A 373 -9.11 0.60 -27.98
N SER A 374 -10.25 0.40 -27.33
CA SER A 374 -10.50 -0.76 -26.48
C SER A 374 -10.60 -2.08 -27.25
N LEU A 375 -11.04 -2.06 -28.51
CA LEU A 375 -11.00 -3.24 -29.38
C LEU A 375 -9.56 -3.59 -29.76
N VAL A 376 -8.75 -2.58 -30.12
CA VAL A 376 -7.34 -2.77 -30.46
C VAL A 376 -6.53 -3.28 -29.28
N GLU A 377 -6.68 -2.69 -28.09
CA GLU A 377 -5.98 -3.15 -26.89
C GLU A 377 -6.33 -4.62 -26.57
N ARG A 378 -7.60 -5.01 -26.66
CA ARG A 378 -8.03 -6.40 -26.47
C ARG A 378 -7.46 -7.35 -27.52
N ALA A 379 -7.47 -6.95 -28.80
CA ALA A 379 -6.87 -7.73 -29.87
C ALA A 379 -5.36 -7.92 -29.67
N VAL A 380 -4.64 -6.89 -29.23
CA VAL A 380 -3.21 -7.01 -28.89
C VAL A 380 -3.00 -7.94 -27.71
N THR A 381 -3.82 -7.86 -26.66
CA THR A 381 -3.76 -8.81 -25.52
C THR A 381 -4.00 -10.25 -25.99
N GLU A 382 -4.95 -10.47 -26.89
CA GLU A 382 -5.22 -11.80 -27.45
C GLU A 382 -4.07 -12.31 -28.32
N LEU A 383 -3.47 -11.45 -29.14
CA LEU A 383 -2.27 -11.80 -29.93
C LEU A 383 -1.05 -12.09 -29.04
N ILE A 384 -0.92 -11.41 -27.89
CA ILE A 384 0.10 -11.73 -26.88
C ILE A 384 -0.18 -13.10 -26.25
N ARG A 385 -1.43 -13.36 -25.89
CA ARG A 385 -1.86 -14.66 -25.34
C ARG A 385 -1.60 -15.82 -26.31
N ARG A 386 -1.78 -15.60 -27.61
CA ARG A 386 -1.46 -16.55 -28.68
C ARG A 386 0.04 -16.70 -28.96
N GLY A 387 0.88 -15.90 -28.32
CA GLY A 387 2.33 -15.91 -28.54
C GLY A 387 2.79 -15.26 -29.85
N VAL A 388 1.89 -14.61 -30.60
CA VAL A 388 2.24 -13.86 -31.81
C VAL A 388 3.04 -12.61 -31.44
N PHE A 389 2.68 -11.97 -30.33
CA PHE A 389 3.37 -10.82 -29.77
C PHE A 389 3.92 -11.13 -28.37
N LYS A 390 5.02 -10.48 -28.01
CA LYS A 390 5.58 -10.51 -26.65
C LYS A 390 5.01 -9.37 -25.82
N LEU A 391 4.91 -9.58 -24.51
CA LEU A 391 4.47 -8.55 -23.57
C LEU A 391 5.45 -7.36 -23.58
N GLN A 392 4.94 -6.13 -23.55
CA GLN A 392 5.76 -4.92 -23.47
C GLN A 392 5.29 -4.03 -22.32
N LYS A 393 6.23 -3.37 -21.66
CA LYS A 393 5.99 -2.35 -20.65
C LYS A 393 6.80 -1.11 -21.00
N GLU A 394 6.14 0.04 -21.11
CA GLU A 394 6.78 1.34 -21.42
C GLU A 394 7.61 1.34 -22.72
N GLY A 395 7.17 0.59 -23.73
CA GLY A 395 7.84 0.49 -25.03
C GLY A 395 9.09 -0.41 -25.04
N LYS A 396 9.34 -1.15 -23.94
CA LYS A 396 10.37 -2.18 -23.87
C LYS A 396 9.74 -3.57 -23.78
N LEU A 397 10.36 -4.55 -24.42
CA LEU A 397 9.96 -5.96 -24.31
C LEU A 397 10.16 -6.45 -22.88
N TYR A 398 9.11 -6.97 -22.28
CA TYR A 398 9.16 -7.57 -20.95
C TYR A 398 9.74 -8.98 -21.07
N VAL A 399 10.95 -9.16 -20.52
CA VAL A 399 11.58 -10.47 -20.39
C VAL A 399 11.38 -10.92 -18.94
N PRO A 400 10.67 -12.02 -18.68
CA PRO A 400 10.54 -12.56 -17.32
C PRO A 400 11.93 -12.91 -16.76
N TYR A 401 12.15 -12.55 -15.49
CA TYR A 401 13.43 -12.67 -14.78
C TYR A 401 14.03 -14.09 -14.76
N ALA A 402 13.21 -15.12 -15.04
CA ALA A 402 13.62 -16.52 -15.05
C ALA A 402 14.64 -16.90 -16.15
N SER A 403 14.79 -16.09 -17.21
CA SER A 403 15.74 -16.41 -18.30
C SER A 403 17.21 -16.03 -18.04
N ASN A 404 17.49 -15.26 -16.98
CA ASN A 404 18.87 -14.87 -16.63
C ASN A 404 19.64 -15.98 -15.89
N TYR A 405 18.97 -16.99 -15.35
CA TYR A 405 19.64 -18.11 -14.67
C TYR A 405 20.14 -19.18 -15.66
N ALA A 406 19.41 -19.43 -16.75
CA ALA A 406 19.81 -20.41 -17.75
C ALA A 406 21.04 -19.97 -18.59
N ALA A 407 21.25 -18.66 -18.76
CA ALA A 407 22.42 -18.14 -19.48
C ALA A 407 23.73 -18.23 -18.66
N ASN A 408 23.64 -18.23 -17.33
CA ASN A 408 24.81 -18.33 -16.45
C ASN A 408 25.24 -19.78 -16.18
N GLU A 409 24.37 -20.77 -16.33
CA GLU A 409 24.74 -22.19 -16.20
C GLU A 409 25.37 -22.78 -17.47
N ALA A 410 25.12 -22.21 -18.65
CA ALA A 410 25.70 -22.68 -19.91
C ALA A 410 27.15 -22.21 -20.17
N GLY A 411 27.71 -21.34 -19.32
CA GLY A 411 29.06 -20.78 -19.48
C GLY A 411 30.17 -21.44 -18.66
N GLY A 412 29.86 -22.52 -17.90
CA GLY A 412 30.72 -22.98 -16.81
C GLY A 412 31.05 -24.47 -16.78
N VAL A 413 31.26 -25.16 -17.91
CA VAL A 413 31.86 -26.52 -17.90
C VAL A 413 32.70 -26.75 -19.15
N GLY A 414 34.01 -26.98 -18.98
CA GLY A 414 34.80 -27.66 -20.02
C GLY A 414 36.31 -27.37 -20.06
N GLN A 415 37.07 -27.84 -19.08
CA GLN A 415 38.46 -28.32 -19.21
C GLN A 415 38.89 -28.77 -17.80
N GLY A 416 39.19 -30.03 -17.49
CA GLY A 416 39.54 -31.19 -18.28
C GLY A 416 40.54 -31.95 -17.41
N ARG A 417 40.09 -33.01 -16.73
CA ARG A 417 40.96 -33.90 -15.94
C ARG A 417 40.76 -35.32 -16.45
N GLN A 418 41.70 -35.77 -17.28
CA GLN A 418 41.96 -37.17 -17.58
C GLN A 418 43.48 -37.38 -17.54
N ASP A 419 43.84 -38.35 -16.70
CA ASP A 419 44.90 -39.34 -16.88
C ASP A 419 46.36 -38.87 -17.03
N LEU A 420 47.06 -38.80 -15.89
CA LEU A 420 48.21 -39.64 -15.50
C LEU A 420 48.87 -39.10 -14.22
#